data_AF-A0A936SI00-F1
#
_entry.id   AF-A0A936SI00-F1
#
_cell.length_a   1.000
_cell.length_b   1.000
_cell.length_c   1.000
_cell.angle_alpha   90.00
_cell.angle_beta   90.00
_cell.angle_gamma   90.00
#
_symmetry.space_group_name_H-M   'P 1'
#
loop_
_entity.id
_entity.type
_entity.pdbx_description
1 polymer ?
#
loop_
_entity_poly.entity_id
_entity_poly.type
_entity_poly.pdbx_seq_one_letter_code
_entity_poly.pdbx_strand_id
1 'polypeptide(L)'
;MKILAAIVIFLTIGTDAAIGQSSEFNYQGNLQNSGVPANGNYDMQFTVYDASTGGNPQGSTMTKLNVAVTNGVFGVVLDIGVGAFRFNLGRYLEIAVRPAGGGSYTVLTPRHQFTATPYALSAVNARDLGGVSAASYVLTTDPRMSDARDPLPNFDISGNGTVSGILSANQFNIGSNRFIATDQFNNLAIGVEAGGAVNDGSIFNNSFVGFRAGKNSNGLANSFFGFCW
;
A
#
# COMPACT_ATOMS: atom_id res chain seq x y z
N MET A 1 2.03 29.73 -48.13
CA MET A 1 1.60 29.91 -46.73
C MET A 1 1.84 28.59 -46.01
N LYS A 2 2.86 28.49 -45.14
CA LYS A 2 3.18 27.24 -44.42
C LYS A 2 2.43 27.25 -43.09
N ILE A 3 1.46 26.34 -42.92
CA ILE A 3 0.73 26.17 -41.66
C ILE A 3 1.53 25.17 -40.83
N LEU A 4 2.13 25.62 -39.72
CA LEU A 4 2.64 24.73 -38.68
C LEU A 4 1.49 24.41 -37.72
N ALA A 5 1.09 23.14 -37.64
CA ALA A 5 0.19 22.64 -36.60
C ALA A 5 1.03 22.06 -35.46
N ALA A 6 0.88 22.59 -34.25
CA ALA A 6 1.51 22.07 -33.04
C ALA A 6 0.63 20.96 -32.43
N ILE A 7 1.19 19.77 -32.24
CA ILE A 7 0.54 18.66 -31.54
C ILE A 7 0.87 18.79 -30.04
N VAL A 8 -0.15 19.03 -29.22
CA VAL A 8 -0.07 18.97 -27.75
C VAL A 8 -0.40 17.54 -27.32
N ILE A 9 0.58 16.82 -26.75
CA ILE A 9 0.37 15.49 -26.19
C ILE A 9 -0.05 15.65 -24.73
N PHE A 10 -1.30 15.27 -24.44
CA PHE A 10 -1.85 15.23 -23.09
C PHE A 10 -1.56 13.85 -22.49
N LEU A 11 -0.71 13.76 -21.46
CA LEU A 11 -0.40 12.51 -20.77
C LEU A 11 -1.44 12.26 -19.68
N THR A 12 -2.46 11.44 -19.95
CA THR A 12 -3.40 10.97 -18.94
C THR A 12 -2.78 9.81 -18.17
N ILE A 13 -2.47 10.02 -16.88
CA ILE A 13 -2.07 8.95 -15.96
C ILE A 13 -3.35 8.26 -15.49
N GLY A 14 -3.76 7.20 -16.19
CA GLY A 14 -4.79 6.28 -15.71
C GLY A 14 -4.20 5.37 -14.63
N THR A 15 -4.81 5.34 -13.44
CA THR A 15 -4.55 4.30 -12.46
C THR A 15 -5.26 3.03 -12.92
N ASP A 16 -4.60 2.21 -13.72
CA ASP A 16 -5.08 0.86 -14.00
C ASP A 16 -4.96 0.04 -12.71
N ALA A 17 -6.10 -0.28 -12.09
CA ALA A 17 -6.16 -1.35 -11.13
C ALA A 17 -5.70 -2.63 -11.84
N ALA A 18 -4.61 -3.24 -11.37
CA ALA A 18 -4.12 -4.49 -11.92
C ALA A 18 -5.22 -5.56 -11.79
N ILE A 19 -5.88 -5.88 -12.91
CA ILE A 19 -6.80 -7.02 -12.99
C ILE A 19 -5.94 -8.27 -12.81
N GLY A 20 -6.24 -9.04 -11.77
CA GLY A 20 -5.56 -10.32 -11.53
C GLY A 20 -5.62 -11.20 -12.78
N GLN A 21 -4.51 -11.86 -13.11
CA GLN A 21 -4.43 -12.76 -14.25
C GLN A 21 -5.56 -13.81 -14.19
N SER A 22 -6.27 -14.03 -15.30
CA SER A 22 -7.30 -15.06 -15.40
C SER A 22 -6.68 -16.44 -15.09
N SER A 23 -7.40 -17.26 -14.32
CA SER A 23 -7.06 -18.66 -14.07
C SER A 23 -7.46 -19.59 -15.23
N GLU A 24 -7.98 -19.03 -16.33
CA GLU A 24 -8.21 -19.74 -17.59
C GLU A 24 -6.92 -20.00 -18.35
N PHE A 25 -6.78 -21.21 -18.87
CA PHE A 25 -5.73 -21.58 -19.81
C PHE A 25 -6.26 -22.54 -20.89
N ASN A 26 -5.60 -22.53 -22.04
CA ASN A 26 -5.85 -23.50 -23.10
C ASN A 26 -5.14 -24.82 -22.79
N TYR A 27 -5.89 -25.92 -22.81
CA TYR A 27 -5.39 -27.27 -22.67
C TYR A 27 -5.58 -28.04 -23.98
N GLN A 28 -4.50 -28.59 -24.51
CA GLN A 28 -4.52 -29.50 -25.66
C GLN A 28 -4.09 -30.90 -25.22
N GLY A 29 -4.89 -31.90 -25.59
CA GLY A 29 -4.64 -33.30 -25.26
C GLY A 29 -4.72 -34.21 -26.47
N ASN A 30 -4.20 -35.44 -26.31
CA ASN A 30 -4.35 -36.53 -27.26
C ASN A 30 -5.19 -37.65 -26.62
N LEU A 31 -6.22 -38.11 -27.33
CA LEU A 31 -7.10 -39.19 -26.95
C LEU A 31 -6.93 -40.34 -27.94
N GLN A 32 -6.64 -41.53 -27.38
CA GLN A 32 -6.60 -42.78 -28.13
C GLN A 32 -7.69 -43.71 -27.61
N ASN A 33 -8.30 -44.45 -28.53
CA ASN A 33 -9.20 -45.54 -28.21
C ASN A 33 -8.56 -46.84 -28.70
N SER A 34 -8.19 -47.71 -27.77
CA SER A 34 -7.51 -48.99 -28.06
C SER A 34 -6.26 -48.86 -28.95
N GLY A 35 -5.46 -47.81 -28.74
CA GLY A 35 -4.23 -47.55 -29.50
C GLY A 35 -4.42 -46.86 -30.85
N VAL A 36 -5.66 -46.52 -31.22
CA VAL A 36 -5.99 -45.76 -32.43
C VAL A 36 -6.42 -44.33 -32.05
N PRO A 37 -5.98 -43.28 -32.76
CA PRO A 37 -6.45 -41.92 -32.49
C PRO A 37 -7.98 -41.82 -32.57
N ALA A 38 -8.59 -41.28 -31.51
CA ALA A 38 -10.04 -41.13 -31.45
C ALA A 38 -10.55 -40.05 -32.41
N ASN A 39 -11.78 -40.21 -32.91
CA ASN A 39 -12.45 -39.22 -33.74
C ASN A 39 -13.92 -39.09 -33.34
N GLY A 40 -14.45 -37.86 -33.38
CA GLY A 40 -15.83 -37.55 -33.02
C GLY A 40 -15.94 -36.68 -31.78
N ASN A 41 -17.15 -36.54 -31.25
CA ASN A 41 -17.42 -35.66 -30.11
C ASN A 41 -17.46 -36.46 -28.80
N TYR A 42 -16.85 -35.91 -27.76
CA TYR A 42 -16.73 -36.54 -26.44
C TYR A 42 -17.16 -35.56 -25.34
N ASP A 43 -17.79 -36.09 -24.30
CA ASP A 43 -17.93 -35.37 -23.04
C ASP A 43 -16.70 -35.65 -22.18
N MET A 44 -16.11 -34.59 -21.63
CA MET A 44 -14.86 -34.66 -20.87
C MET A 44 -15.04 -33.97 -19.52
N GLN A 45 -14.52 -34.61 -18.47
CA GLN A 45 -14.45 -34.08 -17.12
C GLN A 45 -13.00 -33.91 -16.71
N PHE A 46 -12.71 -32.76 -16.10
CA PHE A 46 -11.39 -32.38 -15.65
C PHE A 46 -11.44 -32.09 -14.16
N THR A 47 -10.61 -32.78 -13.38
CA THR A 47 -10.52 -32.58 -11.93
C THR A 47 -9.05 -32.48 -11.54
N VAL A 48 -8.71 -31.48 -10.74
CA VAL A 48 -7.35 -31.29 -10.23
C VAL A 48 -7.19 -32.05 -8.92
N TYR A 49 -6.07 -32.75 -8.75
CA TYR A 49 -5.70 -33.49 -7.54
C TYR A 49 -4.33 -33.05 -7.00
N ASP A 50 -4.11 -33.32 -5.72
CA ASP A 50 -2.84 -33.11 -5.01
C ASP A 50 -1.83 -34.28 -5.18
N ALA A 51 -2.24 -35.40 -5.79
CA ALA A 51 -1.41 -36.58 -6.00
C ALA A 51 -1.60 -37.23 -7.39
N SER A 52 -0.57 -37.95 -7.86
CA SER A 52 -0.57 -38.65 -9.16
C SER A 52 -1.53 -39.84 -9.22
N THR A 53 -1.78 -40.48 -8.07
CA THR A 53 -2.78 -41.52 -7.85
C THR A 53 -3.45 -41.28 -6.48
N GLY A 54 -4.75 -41.52 -6.36
CA GLY A 54 -5.49 -41.20 -5.13
C GLY A 54 -5.60 -39.70 -4.87
N GLY A 55 -5.34 -39.25 -3.64
CA GLY A 55 -5.32 -37.83 -3.27
C GLY A 55 -6.69 -37.15 -3.16
N ASN A 56 -6.69 -35.87 -2.82
CA ASN A 56 -7.89 -35.05 -2.65
C ASN A 56 -8.09 -34.09 -3.85
N PRO A 57 -9.34 -33.90 -4.31
CA PRO A 57 -9.64 -32.94 -5.35
C PRO A 57 -9.40 -31.51 -4.86
N GLN A 58 -8.78 -30.69 -5.71
CA GLN A 58 -8.41 -29.29 -5.47
C GLN A 58 -9.33 -28.36 -6.26
N GLY A 59 -10.64 -28.47 -6.03
CA GLY A 59 -11.66 -27.68 -6.72
C GLY A 59 -12.81 -28.54 -7.25
N SER A 60 -13.71 -27.89 -7.99
CA SER A 60 -14.83 -28.56 -8.65
C SER A 60 -14.40 -29.23 -9.96
N THR A 61 -15.12 -30.28 -10.35
CA THR A 61 -14.95 -30.90 -11.66
C THR A 61 -15.45 -29.98 -12.76
N MET A 62 -14.59 -29.65 -13.71
CA MET A 62 -14.95 -28.89 -14.91
C MET A 62 -15.48 -29.87 -15.96
N THR A 63 -16.73 -29.70 -16.38
CA THR A 63 -17.34 -30.54 -17.43
C THR A 63 -17.35 -29.78 -18.75
N LYS A 64 -16.82 -30.39 -19.80
CA LYS A 64 -16.86 -29.92 -21.18
C LYS A 64 -17.64 -30.92 -22.02
N LEU A 65 -18.80 -30.50 -22.50
CA LEU A 65 -19.67 -31.34 -23.30
C LEU A 65 -19.34 -31.18 -24.79
N ASN A 66 -19.56 -32.25 -25.55
CA ASN A 66 -19.49 -32.22 -27.01
C ASN A 66 -18.14 -31.73 -27.59
N VAL A 67 -17.03 -32.00 -26.91
CA VAL A 67 -15.67 -31.62 -27.35
C VAL A 67 -15.30 -32.39 -28.60
N ALA A 68 -14.99 -31.68 -29.68
CA ALA A 68 -14.55 -32.30 -30.93
C ALA A 68 -13.13 -32.85 -30.79
N VAL A 69 -12.95 -34.12 -31.14
CA VAL A 69 -11.67 -34.81 -31.20
C VAL A 69 -11.41 -35.18 -32.67
N THR A 70 -10.28 -34.75 -33.21
CA THR A 70 -9.88 -35.05 -34.60
C THR A 70 -8.47 -35.61 -34.61
N ASN A 71 -8.29 -36.80 -35.18
CA ASN A 71 -7.02 -37.54 -35.16
C ASN A 71 -6.43 -37.64 -33.75
N GLY A 72 -7.29 -37.88 -32.77
CA GLY A 72 -6.96 -37.95 -31.35
C GLY A 72 -6.70 -36.59 -30.70
N VAL A 73 -6.56 -35.48 -31.41
CA VAL A 73 -6.26 -34.18 -30.79
C VAL A 73 -7.54 -33.44 -30.43
N PHE A 74 -7.56 -32.84 -29.23
CA PHE A 74 -8.61 -31.95 -28.77
C PHE A 74 -8.04 -30.74 -28.03
N GLY A 75 -8.79 -29.65 -28.02
CA GLY A 75 -8.45 -28.43 -27.28
C GLY A 75 -9.64 -27.94 -26.46
N VAL A 76 -9.40 -27.54 -25.21
CA VAL A 76 -10.42 -26.96 -24.32
C VAL A 76 -9.83 -25.81 -23.52
N VAL A 77 -10.67 -24.85 -23.12
CA VAL A 77 -10.30 -23.81 -22.15
C VAL A 77 -10.71 -24.29 -20.76
N LEU A 78 -9.76 -24.35 -19.82
CA LEU A 78 -9.99 -24.77 -18.43
C LEU A 78 -9.76 -23.59 -17.50
N ASP A 79 -10.69 -23.39 -16.55
CA ASP A 79 -10.51 -22.48 -15.43
C ASP A 79 -10.43 -23.29 -14.13
N ILE A 80 -9.21 -23.47 -13.61
CA ILE A 80 -8.99 -24.24 -12.39
C ILE A 80 -9.11 -23.40 -11.11
N GLY A 81 -9.32 -22.09 -11.27
CA GLY A 81 -9.34 -21.14 -10.17
C GLY A 81 -7.96 -20.89 -9.54
N VAL A 82 -7.82 -19.73 -8.91
CA VAL A 82 -6.59 -19.33 -8.20
C VAL A 82 -6.24 -20.26 -7.02
N GLY A 83 -7.23 -20.97 -6.48
CA GLY A 83 -7.08 -21.90 -5.36
C GLY A 83 -6.21 -23.11 -5.69
N ALA A 84 -6.30 -23.63 -6.92
CA ALA A 84 -5.56 -24.80 -7.35
C ALA A 84 -4.04 -24.56 -7.39
N PHE A 85 -3.59 -23.32 -7.59
CA PHE A 85 -2.17 -22.98 -7.66
C PHE A 85 -1.53 -22.58 -6.32
N ARG A 86 -2.30 -22.58 -5.22
CA ARG A 86 -1.77 -22.18 -3.90
C ARG A 86 -0.70 -23.17 -3.42
N PHE A 87 0.35 -22.63 -2.80
CA PHE A 87 1.40 -23.35 -2.07
C PHE A 87 2.47 -24.13 -2.87
N ASN A 88 2.60 -23.93 -4.18
CA ASN A 88 3.67 -24.55 -5.01
C ASN A 88 3.79 -26.08 -4.82
N LEU A 89 2.65 -26.73 -4.63
CA LEU A 89 2.55 -28.18 -4.49
C LEU A 89 2.28 -28.76 -5.89
N GLY A 90 2.84 -29.93 -6.21
CA GLY A 90 2.56 -30.61 -7.48
C GLY A 90 1.06 -30.80 -7.67
N ARG A 91 0.54 -30.46 -8.86
CA ARG A 91 -0.86 -30.66 -9.23
C ARG A 91 -0.98 -31.65 -10.36
N TYR A 92 -2.02 -32.46 -10.30
CA TYR A 92 -2.26 -33.53 -11.25
C TYR A 92 -3.66 -33.38 -11.85
N LEU A 93 -3.75 -33.29 -13.16
CA LEU A 93 -5.01 -33.22 -13.90
C LEU A 93 -5.50 -34.63 -14.20
N GLU A 94 -6.64 -34.98 -13.64
CA GLU A 94 -7.40 -36.16 -14.04
C GLU A 94 -8.36 -35.80 -15.16
N ILE A 95 -8.42 -36.64 -16.19
CA ILE A 95 -9.31 -36.49 -17.33
C ILE A 95 -10.17 -37.74 -17.39
N ALA A 96 -11.49 -37.59 -17.32
CA ALA A 96 -12.43 -38.65 -17.56
C ALA A 96 -13.21 -38.36 -18.84
N VAL A 97 -13.34 -39.34 -19.73
CA VAL A 97 -13.93 -39.16 -21.06
C VAL A 97 -15.04 -40.17 -21.33
N ARG A 98 -16.03 -39.77 -22.13
CA ARG A 98 -17.03 -40.66 -22.71
C ARG A 98 -17.49 -40.13 -24.07
N PRO A 99 -18.07 -40.96 -24.95
CA PRO A 99 -18.75 -40.48 -26.15
C PRO A 99 -19.81 -39.42 -25.81
N ALA A 100 -19.93 -38.38 -26.64
CA ALA A 100 -20.93 -37.35 -26.41
C ALA A 100 -22.34 -37.94 -26.41
N GLY A 101 -23.15 -37.58 -25.40
CA GLY A 101 -24.55 -37.99 -25.32
C GLY A 101 -24.81 -39.36 -24.67
N GLY A 102 -23.80 -40.11 -24.22
CA GLY A 102 -24.07 -41.35 -23.48
C GLY A 102 -22.85 -42.16 -23.03
N GLY A 103 -23.10 -43.14 -22.15
CA GLY A 103 -22.07 -44.02 -21.58
C GLY A 103 -21.49 -43.54 -20.25
N SER A 104 -20.70 -44.42 -19.64
CA SER A 104 -19.96 -44.14 -18.41
C SER A 104 -18.64 -43.46 -18.71
N TYR A 105 -18.22 -42.54 -17.84
CA TYR A 105 -16.91 -41.92 -17.93
C TYR A 105 -15.80 -42.93 -17.67
N THR A 106 -14.78 -42.92 -18.53
CA THR A 106 -13.55 -43.68 -18.38
C THR A 106 -12.43 -42.72 -17.98
N VAL A 107 -11.77 -42.99 -16.85
CA VAL A 107 -10.63 -42.19 -16.38
C VAL A 107 -9.39 -42.55 -17.18
N LEU A 108 -8.74 -41.53 -17.74
CA LEU A 108 -7.46 -41.66 -18.42
C LEU A 108 -6.33 -41.67 -17.39
N THR A 109 -5.52 -42.73 -17.40
CA THR A 109 -4.36 -42.88 -16.51
C THR A 109 -3.06 -42.95 -17.32
N PRO A 110 -1.93 -42.44 -16.80
CA PRO A 110 -1.77 -41.71 -15.53
C PRO A 110 -2.26 -40.26 -15.60
N ARG A 111 -2.50 -39.63 -14.44
CA ARG A 111 -2.82 -38.19 -14.38
C ARG A 111 -1.65 -37.35 -14.87
N HIS A 112 -1.96 -36.24 -15.53
CA HIS A 112 -0.93 -35.34 -16.06
C HIS A 112 -0.51 -34.32 -15.00
N GLN A 113 0.76 -34.34 -14.62
CA GLN A 113 1.30 -33.33 -13.72
C GLN A 113 1.40 -31.99 -14.44
N PHE A 114 0.96 -30.92 -13.78
CA PHE A 114 1.21 -29.55 -14.20
C PHE A 114 1.74 -28.74 -13.00
N THR A 115 2.72 -27.88 -13.27
CA THR A 115 3.30 -26.97 -12.29
C THR A 115 2.79 -25.56 -12.53
N ALA A 116 2.63 -24.77 -11.46
CA ALA A 116 2.38 -23.34 -11.61
C ALA A 116 3.58 -22.73 -12.37
N THR A 117 3.33 -21.99 -13.46
CA THR A 117 4.40 -21.21 -14.08
C THR A 117 4.81 -20.09 -13.12
N PRO A 118 6.11 -19.73 -13.04
CA PRO A 118 6.63 -18.81 -12.02
C PRO A 118 5.89 -17.47 -11.91
N TYR A 119 5.32 -16.97 -13.01
CA TYR A 119 4.62 -15.69 -13.04
C TYR A 119 3.28 -15.69 -12.29
N ALA A 120 2.58 -16.84 -12.23
CA ALA A 120 1.31 -16.96 -11.50
C ALA A 120 1.51 -16.92 -9.97
N LEU A 121 2.69 -17.32 -9.48
CA LEU A 121 3.02 -17.33 -8.05
C LEU A 121 3.25 -15.92 -7.49
N SER A 122 3.86 -15.03 -8.28
CA SER A 122 4.18 -13.66 -7.84
C SER A 122 2.92 -12.81 -7.61
N ALA A 123 1.85 -13.01 -8.40
CA ALA A 123 0.61 -12.24 -8.28
C ALA A 123 -0.25 -12.64 -7.07
N VAL A 124 -0.25 -13.92 -6.67
CA VAL A 124 -0.96 -14.38 -5.45
C VAL A 124 -0.21 -13.93 -4.19
N ASN A 125 1.13 -14.04 -4.19
CA ASN A 125 1.95 -13.60 -3.06
C ASN A 125 1.94 -12.07 -2.85
N ALA A 126 1.55 -11.27 -3.85
CA ALA A 126 1.41 -9.83 -3.68
C ALA A 126 0.28 -9.43 -2.71
N ARG A 127 -0.69 -10.34 -2.46
CA ARG A 127 -1.78 -10.11 -1.49
C ARG A 127 -1.46 -10.63 -0.09
N ASP A 128 -0.52 -11.57 0.03
CA ASP A 128 -0.16 -12.23 1.28
C ASP A 128 1.38 -12.29 1.44
N LEU A 129 1.95 -11.47 2.33
CA LEU A 129 3.37 -11.58 2.71
C LEU A 129 3.51 -12.63 3.82
N GLY A 130 4.09 -13.79 3.51
CA GLY A 130 4.34 -14.83 4.52
C GLY A 130 3.07 -15.42 5.13
N GLY A 131 1.96 -15.45 4.39
CA GLY A 131 0.66 -15.95 4.89
C GLY A 131 -0.15 -14.91 5.68
N VAL A 132 0.34 -13.67 5.77
CA VAL A 132 -0.36 -12.55 6.38
C VAL A 132 -0.82 -11.59 5.28
N SER A 133 -2.11 -11.22 5.31
CA SER A 133 -2.69 -10.26 4.38
C SER A 133 -1.86 -8.97 4.33
N ALA A 134 -1.52 -8.51 3.13
CA ALA A 134 -0.81 -7.25 2.93
C ALA A 134 -1.52 -6.05 3.60
N ALA A 135 -2.85 -6.11 3.72
CA ALA A 135 -3.64 -5.10 4.42
C ALA A 135 -3.35 -5.03 5.92
N SER A 136 -2.82 -6.10 6.53
CA SER A 136 -2.40 -6.12 7.94
C SER A 136 -1.07 -5.38 8.18
N TYR A 137 -0.29 -5.12 7.13
CA TYR A 137 0.96 -4.35 7.22
C TYR A 137 0.73 -2.85 6.99
N VAL A 138 -0.42 -2.46 6.46
CA VAL A 138 -0.86 -1.06 6.43
C VAL A 138 -1.65 -0.82 7.71
N LEU A 139 -1.06 -0.09 8.66
CA LEU A 139 -1.72 0.25 9.91
C LEU A 139 -2.78 1.35 9.65
N THR A 140 -3.92 1.00 9.02
CA THR A 140 -4.98 1.97 8.68
C THR A 140 -5.67 2.59 9.90
N THR A 141 -5.36 2.09 11.09
CA THR A 141 -5.81 2.61 12.39
C THR A 141 -4.74 3.44 13.11
N ASP A 142 -3.56 3.66 12.52
CA ASP A 142 -2.60 4.64 13.05
C ASP A 142 -3.23 6.03 12.93
N PRO A 143 -3.53 6.73 14.05
CA PRO A 143 -4.09 8.08 14.01
C PRO A 143 -3.18 9.07 13.26
N ARG A 144 -1.88 8.75 13.09
CA ARG A 144 -0.92 9.56 12.34
C ARG A 144 -1.05 9.37 10.81
N MET A 145 -1.85 8.41 10.34
CA MET A 145 -2.09 8.18 8.91
C MET A 145 -3.38 8.85 8.40
N SER A 146 -4.29 9.26 9.28
CA SER A 146 -5.49 10.03 8.92
C SER A 146 -5.25 11.55 8.92
N ASP A 147 -4.09 11.99 9.43
CA ASP A 147 -3.71 13.38 9.40
C ASP A 147 -2.90 13.65 8.13
N ALA A 148 -3.56 14.20 7.13
CA ALA A 148 -2.87 15.06 6.18
C ALA A 148 -2.65 16.40 6.89
N ARG A 149 -1.76 16.46 7.90
CA ARG A 149 -1.38 17.77 8.44
C ARG A 149 -0.44 18.40 7.44
N ASP A 150 -0.98 19.35 6.68
CA ASP A 150 -0.24 20.60 6.54
C ASP A 150 0.24 20.97 7.95
N PRO A 151 1.55 21.05 8.21
CA PRO A 151 2.03 21.30 9.56
C PRO A 151 1.37 22.59 10.04
N LEU A 152 0.48 22.47 11.03
CA LEU A 152 -0.09 23.63 11.70
C LEU A 152 1.09 24.49 12.18
N PRO A 153 0.98 25.82 12.15
CA PRO A 153 2.11 26.73 12.38
C PRO A 153 2.75 26.63 13.77
N ASN A 154 2.22 25.76 14.65
CA ASN A 154 2.60 25.66 16.05
C ASN A 154 3.28 24.32 16.36
N PHE A 155 4.30 24.39 17.21
CA PHE A 155 4.94 23.23 17.82
C PHE A 155 4.37 23.02 19.24
N ASP A 156 3.28 22.25 19.33
CA ASP A 156 2.62 21.96 20.60
C ASP A 156 3.11 20.64 21.22
N ILE A 157 3.57 20.69 22.47
CA ILE A 157 3.96 19.50 23.25
C ILE A 157 3.02 19.37 24.45
N SER A 158 2.22 18.30 24.51
CA SER A 158 1.25 18.05 25.59
C SER A 158 1.85 17.45 26.86
N GLY A 159 3.18 17.33 26.94
CA GLY A 159 3.92 16.70 28.02
C GLY A 159 5.34 17.27 28.13
N ASN A 160 6.31 16.42 28.43
CA ASN A 160 7.72 16.82 28.47
C ASN A 160 8.33 16.73 27.07
N GLY A 161 9.13 17.72 26.68
CA GLY A 161 9.85 17.71 25.41
C GLY A 161 11.30 18.16 25.57
N THR A 162 12.18 17.58 24.77
CA THR A 162 13.58 17.98 24.65
C THR A 162 13.83 18.45 23.22
N VAL A 163 14.39 19.64 23.07
CA VAL A 163 14.82 20.16 21.78
C VAL A 163 16.34 19.97 21.69
N SER A 164 16.80 19.05 20.85
CA SER A 164 18.24 18.81 20.63
C SER A 164 18.92 19.85 19.73
N GLY A 165 18.13 20.75 19.12
CA GLY A 165 18.59 21.85 18.28
C GLY A 165 18.39 23.23 18.94
N ILE A 166 18.42 24.29 18.14
CA ILE A 166 18.22 25.67 18.60
C ILE A 166 16.73 26.03 18.49
N LEU A 167 16.14 26.55 19.56
CA LEU A 167 14.83 27.20 19.54
C LEU A 167 15.01 28.70 19.27
N SER A 168 14.72 29.14 18.04
CA SER A 168 14.76 30.56 17.67
C SER A 168 13.41 31.22 17.93
N ALA A 169 13.29 31.96 19.04
CA ALA A 169 12.08 32.69 19.40
C ALA A 169 12.44 34.07 19.97
N ASN A 170 11.61 35.08 19.70
CA ASN A 170 11.76 36.42 20.29
C ASN A 170 11.25 36.50 21.74
N GLN A 171 10.48 35.50 22.16
CA GLN A 171 9.79 35.50 23.44
C GLN A 171 9.57 34.06 23.96
N PHE A 172 9.78 33.88 25.27
CA PHE A 172 9.43 32.70 26.04
C PHE A 172 8.42 33.08 27.13
N ASN A 173 7.26 32.41 27.11
CA ASN A 173 6.16 32.63 28.06
C ASN A 173 6.06 31.48 29.05
N ILE A 174 5.68 31.79 30.29
CA ILE A 174 5.26 30.82 31.31
C ILE A 174 3.81 31.14 31.67
N GLY A 175 2.89 30.25 31.30
CA GLY A 175 1.45 30.56 31.32
C GLY A 175 1.15 31.77 30.41
N SER A 176 0.34 32.72 30.90
CA SER A 176 0.02 33.95 30.16
C SER A 176 1.08 35.06 30.29
N ASN A 177 2.18 34.81 31.01
CA ASN A 177 3.18 35.83 31.29
C ASN A 177 4.42 35.71 30.40
N ARG A 178 4.84 36.84 29.82
CA ARG A 178 6.16 36.98 29.20
C ARG A 178 7.25 36.84 30.26
N PHE A 179 8.14 35.85 30.10
CA PHE A 179 9.21 35.60 31.06
C PHE A 179 10.59 36.02 30.54
N ILE A 180 10.95 35.63 29.30
CA ILE A 180 12.18 36.09 28.63
C ILE A 180 11.81 36.66 27.27
N ALA A 181 12.34 37.82 26.92
CA ALA A 181 12.18 38.37 25.58
C ALA A 181 13.38 39.21 25.16
N THR A 182 13.60 39.21 23.85
CA THR A 182 14.53 40.09 23.15
C THR A 182 13.82 40.72 21.96
N ASP A 183 14.19 41.94 21.61
CA ASP A 183 13.67 42.63 20.44
C ASP A 183 14.76 42.91 19.40
N GLN A 184 14.36 43.52 18.29
CA GLN A 184 15.28 43.97 17.23
C GLN A 184 16.18 45.15 17.64
N PHE A 185 16.01 45.68 18.85
CA PHE A 185 16.72 46.84 19.39
C PHE A 185 17.72 46.45 20.48
N ASN A 186 18.04 45.16 20.59
CA ASN A 186 18.97 44.56 21.54
C ASN A 186 18.60 44.80 23.01
N ASN A 187 17.31 44.94 23.33
CA ASN A 187 16.87 44.96 24.71
C ASN A 187 16.69 43.52 25.23
N LEU A 188 17.01 43.28 26.49
CA LEU A 188 16.80 42.01 27.19
C LEU A 188 15.81 42.23 28.34
N ALA A 189 14.71 41.48 28.37
CA ALA A 189 13.76 41.50 29.47
C ALA A 189 13.62 40.10 30.10
N ILE A 190 13.86 40.02 31.40
CA ILE A 190 13.76 38.80 32.22
C ILE A 190 12.86 39.09 33.42
N GLY A 191 11.74 38.37 33.53
CA GLY A 191 10.77 38.51 34.62
C GLY A 191 9.40 39.01 34.14
N VAL A 192 8.39 38.74 34.96
CA VAL A 192 7.00 39.09 34.64
C VAL A 192 6.85 40.62 34.53
N GLU A 193 6.31 41.07 33.41
CA GLU A 193 6.14 42.50 33.05
C GLU A 193 7.45 43.30 32.99
N ALA A 194 8.63 42.67 32.99
CA ALA A 194 9.91 43.34 32.81
C ALA A 194 10.00 43.99 31.42
N GLY A 195 10.47 45.23 31.36
CA GLY A 195 10.53 46.02 30.14
C GLY A 195 9.16 46.16 29.47
N GLY A 196 8.15 46.69 30.14
CA GLY A 196 6.84 46.94 29.48
C GLY A 196 6.96 47.68 28.13
N ALA A 197 8.05 48.43 27.96
CA ALA A 197 8.43 49.19 26.78
C ALA A 197 9.21 48.42 25.68
N VAL A 198 9.61 47.14 25.84
CA VAL A 198 10.44 46.45 24.79
C VAL A 198 9.77 46.34 23.41
N ASN A 199 8.48 46.69 23.29
CA ASN A 199 7.74 46.66 22.02
C ASN A 199 7.35 48.04 21.49
N ASP A 200 7.72 49.13 22.16
CA ASP A 200 7.35 50.49 21.71
C ASP A 200 8.36 51.11 20.72
N GLY A 201 9.51 50.45 20.52
CA GLY A 201 10.55 50.87 19.59
C GLY A 201 11.27 52.17 19.95
N SER A 202 11.07 52.67 21.17
CA SER A 202 11.64 53.95 21.64
C SER A 202 12.87 53.78 22.54
N ILE A 203 13.19 52.55 22.96
CA ILE A 203 14.31 52.21 23.85
C ILE A 203 15.24 51.17 23.20
N PHE A 204 16.55 51.27 23.46
CA PHE A 204 17.56 50.42 22.82
C PHE A 204 18.66 50.00 23.79
N ASN A 205 19.17 48.78 23.61
CA ASN A 205 20.30 48.21 24.36
C ASN A 205 20.09 48.13 25.89
N ASN A 206 18.87 48.03 26.39
CA ASN A 206 18.59 47.97 27.83
C ASN A 206 18.48 46.53 28.36
N SER A 207 18.78 46.33 29.64
CA SER A 207 18.56 45.08 30.36
C SER A 207 17.59 45.29 31.52
N PHE A 208 16.48 44.55 31.54
CA PHE A 208 15.44 44.60 32.57
C PHE A 208 15.34 43.25 33.27
N VAL A 209 15.61 43.19 34.57
CA VAL A 209 15.57 41.94 35.33
C VAL A 209 14.74 42.12 36.60
N GLY A 210 13.60 41.44 36.69
CA GLY A 210 12.70 41.47 37.84
C GLY A 210 11.27 41.89 37.50
N PHE A 211 10.37 41.83 38.49
CA PHE A 211 8.96 42.15 38.27
C PHE A 211 8.78 43.63 37.92
N ARG A 212 8.18 43.91 36.75
CA ARG A 212 7.95 45.27 36.23
C ARG A 212 9.20 46.15 36.03
N ALA A 213 10.40 45.58 36.07
CA ALA A 213 11.63 46.37 35.92
C ALA A 213 11.60 47.20 34.62
N GLY A 214 11.92 48.50 34.70
CA GLY A 214 12.02 49.37 33.52
C GLY A 214 10.71 49.74 32.82
N LYS A 215 9.56 49.57 33.48
CA LYS A 215 8.22 49.93 32.96
C LYS A 215 8.07 51.40 32.52
N ASN A 216 8.90 52.30 33.04
CA ASN A 216 8.90 53.74 32.72
C ASN A 216 10.24 54.20 32.12
N SER A 217 11.01 53.29 31.50
CA SER A 217 12.30 53.65 30.91
C SER A 217 12.14 54.27 29.53
N ASN A 218 12.83 55.38 29.29
CA ASN A 218 12.87 56.11 28.01
C ASN A 218 14.33 56.40 27.57
N GLY A 219 15.29 55.61 28.07
CA GLY A 219 16.73 55.81 27.86
C GLY A 219 17.42 54.68 27.09
N LEU A 220 18.70 54.89 26.79
CA LEU A 220 19.56 53.95 26.07
C LEU A 220 20.56 53.30 27.02
N ALA A 221 20.88 52.02 26.79
CA ALA A 221 21.97 51.30 27.48
C ALA A 221 21.87 51.24 29.02
N ASN A 222 20.66 51.12 29.57
CA ASN A 222 20.44 51.03 31.02
C ASN A 222 20.29 49.58 31.49
N SER A 223 20.57 49.37 32.78
CA SER A 223 20.30 48.10 33.45
C SER A 223 19.42 48.34 34.68
N PHE A 224 18.24 47.72 34.70
CA PHE A 224 17.29 47.80 35.81
C PHE A 224 17.15 46.44 36.46
N PHE A 225 17.38 46.38 37.78
CA PHE A 225 17.27 45.16 38.57
C PHE A 225 16.26 45.36 39.70
N GLY A 226 15.35 44.41 39.87
CA GLY A 226 14.43 44.35 41.01
C GLY A 226 12.97 44.66 40.67
N PHE A 227 12.26 45.18 41.65
CA PHE A 227 10.82 45.42 41.61
C PHE A 227 10.52 46.91 41.34
N CYS A 228 9.64 47.20 40.39
CA CYS A 228 9.08 48.53 40.15
C CYS A 228 7.57 48.52 40.43
N TRP A 229 7.07 49.51 41.18
CA TRP A 229 5.62 49.75 41.32
C TRP A 229 5.07 50.48 40.09
#